data_AF-A0AAE3SFA9-F1
#
_entry.id   AF-A0AAE3SFA9-F1
#
_cell.length_a   1.000
_cell.length_b   1.000
_cell.length_c   1.000
_cell.angle_alpha   90.00
_cell.angle_beta   90.00
_cell.angle_gamma   90.00
#
_symmetry.space_group_name_H-M   'P 1'
#
loop_
_entity.id
_entity.type
_entity.pdbx_description
1 polymer ?
#
loop_
_entity_poly.entity_id
_entity_poly.type
_entity_poly.pdbx_seq_one_letter_code
_entity_poly.pdbx_strand_id
1 'polypeptide(L)'
;MKREIKKHLYDIKISIDSIYEYLGDKRDFLEYQNNKLLRRAIEREIEIIGEAMNRALNEDPDLEIENARKIVDTRNWVIHGYDKVDDVIIWGIISKHLPKLKEEIEAYL
;
A
#
# COMPACT_ATOMS: atom_id res chain seq x y z
N MET A 1 19.61 7.33 -7.58
CA MET A 1 19.02 6.40 -6.58
C MET A 1 19.65 5.02 -6.73
N LYS A 2 19.97 4.33 -5.63
CA LYS A 2 20.56 2.97 -5.66
C LYS A 2 19.59 1.97 -6.31
N ARG A 3 20.13 0.90 -6.92
CA ARG A 3 19.33 -0.14 -7.59
C ARG A 3 18.36 -0.84 -6.63
N GLU A 4 18.79 -1.11 -5.40
CA GLU A 4 17.98 -1.80 -4.39
C GLU A 4 16.77 -0.94 -3.97
N ILE A 5 16.95 0.36 -3.71
CA ILE A 5 15.84 1.31 -3.51
C ILE A 5 14.85 1.27 -4.69
N LYS A 6 15.33 1.36 -5.95
CA LYS A 6 14.46 1.28 -7.14
C LYS A 6 13.64 0.00 -7.18
N LYS A 7 14.23 -1.13 -6.76
CA LYS A 7 13.51 -2.41 -6.66
C LYS A 7 12.37 -2.33 -5.64
N HIS A 8 12.62 -1.81 -4.43
CA HIS A 8 11.57 -1.67 -3.42
C HIS A 8 10.45 -0.72 -3.88
N LEU A 9 10.78 0.39 -4.54
CA LEU A 9 9.77 1.29 -5.12
C LEU A 9 8.97 0.62 -6.24
N TYR A 10 9.61 -0.23 -7.03
CA TYR A 10 8.92 -1.02 -8.05
C TYR A 10 7.97 -2.06 -7.45
N ASP A 11 8.36 -2.72 -6.35
CA ASP A 11 7.49 -3.62 -5.59
C ASP A 11 6.24 -2.87 -5.08
N ILE A 12 6.41 -1.65 -4.54
CA ILE A 12 5.28 -0.78 -4.14
C ILE A 12 4.36 -0.50 -5.33
N LYS A 13 4.93 -0.11 -6.48
CA LYS A 13 4.15 0.17 -7.68
C LYS A 13 3.31 -1.03 -8.12
N ILE A 14 3.91 -2.22 -8.17
CA ILE A 14 3.20 -3.46 -8.53
C ILE A 14 2.03 -3.69 -7.59
N SER A 15 2.26 -3.60 -6.28
CA SER A 15 1.19 -3.82 -5.30
C SER A 15 0.04 -2.82 -5.42
N ILE A 16 0.34 -1.55 -5.69
CA ILE A 16 -0.69 -0.54 -5.97
C ILE A 16 -1.49 -0.90 -7.22
N ASP A 17 -0.81 -1.28 -8.31
CA ASP A 17 -1.47 -1.65 -9.56
C ASP A 17 -2.35 -2.90 -9.38
N SER A 18 -1.89 -3.90 -8.62
CA SER A 18 -2.67 -5.08 -8.26
C SER A 18 -3.92 -4.73 -7.45
N ILE A 19 -3.84 -3.82 -6.47
CA ILE A 19 -5.02 -3.34 -5.73
C ILE A 19 -6.05 -2.73 -6.71
N TYR A 20 -5.61 -1.91 -7.66
CA TYR A 20 -6.52 -1.31 -8.64
C TYR A 20 -7.11 -2.36 -9.60
N GLU A 21 -6.33 -3.35 -10.01
CA GLU A 21 -6.83 -4.46 -10.82
C GLU A 21 -7.91 -5.25 -10.08
N TYR A 22 -7.68 -5.59 -8.80
CA TYR A 22 -8.62 -6.36 -8.00
C TYR A 22 -9.94 -5.63 -7.75
N LEU A 23 -9.89 -4.30 -7.60
CA LEU A 23 -11.08 -3.46 -7.39
C LEU A 23 -11.87 -3.21 -8.69
N GLY A 24 -11.19 -3.33 -9.84
CA GLY A 24 -11.75 -2.97 -11.14
C GLY A 24 -12.20 -1.52 -11.24
N ASP A 25 -12.86 -1.18 -12.35
CA ASP A 25 -13.24 0.20 -12.66
C ASP A 25 -14.35 0.75 -11.77
N LYS A 26 -15.25 -0.12 -11.29
CA LYS A 26 -16.41 0.30 -10.48
C LYS A 26 -16.00 0.81 -9.09
N ARG A 27 -14.91 0.27 -8.54
CA ARG A 27 -14.42 0.57 -7.19
C ARG A 27 -15.57 0.60 -6.16
N ASP A 28 -16.27 -0.52 -6.04
CA ASP A 28 -17.44 -0.65 -5.17
C ASP A 28 -17.03 -1.06 -3.74
N PHE A 29 -17.31 -0.20 -2.77
CA PHE A 29 -17.02 -0.46 -1.36
C PHE A 29 -17.81 -1.65 -0.80
N LEU A 30 -19.08 -1.82 -1.16
CA LEU A 30 -19.90 -2.91 -0.65
C LEU A 30 -19.46 -4.24 -1.23
N GLU A 31 -19.02 -4.27 -2.48
CA GLU A 31 -18.42 -5.47 -3.08
C GLU A 31 -17.15 -5.88 -2.32
N TYR A 32 -16.24 -4.93 -2.10
CA TYR A 32 -15.06 -5.11 -1.25
C TYR A 32 -15.42 -5.61 0.15
N GLN A 33 -16.32 -4.93 0.84
CA GLN A 33 -16.73 -5.23 2.22
C GLN A 33 -17.39 -6.60 2.35
N ASN A 34 -18.11 -7.08 1.33
CA ASN A 34 -18.78 -8.38 1.37
C ASN A 34 -17.92 -9.52 0.80
N ASN A 35 -16.80 -9.23 0.14
CA ASN A 35 -15.93 -10.23 -0.47
C ASN A 35 -14.64 -10.46 0.36
N LYS A 36 -14.63 -11.50 1.20
CA LYS A 36 -13.48 -11.83 2.06
C LYS A 36 -12.20 -12.11 1.28
N LEU A 37 -12.29 -12.72 0.09
CA LEU A 37 -11.11 -13.00 -0.73
C LEU A 37 -10.47 -11.69 -1.21
N LEU A 38 -11.30 -10.76 -1.71
CA LEU A 38 -10.86 -9.45 -2.16
C LEU A 38 -10.23 -8.64 -1.02
N ARG A 39 -10.85 -8.64 0.17
CA ARG A 39 -10.25 -7.99 1.34
C ARG A 39 -8.88 -8.51 1.69
N ARG A 40 -8.73 -9.84 1.75
CA ARG A 40 -7.46 -10.49 2.08
C ARG A 40 -6.39 -10.25 1.01
N ALA A 41 -6.77 -10.20 -0.27
CA ALA A 41 -5.84 -9.85 -1.35
C ALA A 41 -5.33 -8.41 -1.18
N ILE A 42 -6.22 -7.45 -0.92
CA ILE A 42 -5.84 -6.04 -0.73
C ILE A 42 -5.03 -5.82 0.56
N GLU A 43 -5.43 -6.45 1.68
CA GLU A 43 -4.67 -6.43 2.93
C GLU A 43 -3.23 -6.90 2.68
N ARG A 44 -3.05 -7.98 1.91
CA ARG A 44 -1.73 -8.49 1.56
C ARG A 44 -0.89 -7.50 0.75
N GLU A 45 -1.49 -6.82 -0.23
CA GLU A 45 -0.78 -5.80 -0.99
C GLU A 45 -0.37 -4.60 -0.11
N ILE A 46 -1.21 -4.21 0.85
CA ILE A 46 -0.86 -3.16 1.83
C ILE A 46 0.33 -3.58 2.72
N GLU A 47 0.40 -4.86 3.12
CA GLU A 47 1.55 -5.39 3.85
C GLU A 47 2.84 -5.29 3.03
N ILE A 48 2.79 -5.64 1.74
CA ILE A 48 3.94 -5.58 0.83
C ILE A 48 4.39 -4.13 0.65
N ILE A 49 3.46 -3.20 0.42
CA ILE A 49 3.75 -1.77 0.30
C ILE A 49 4.50 -1.26 1.54
N GLY A 50 4.01 -1.58 2.75
CA GLY A 50 4.66 -1.14 3.99
C GLY A 50 6.02 -1.77 4.23
N GLU A 51 6.20 -3.04 3.89
CA GLU A 51 7.50 -3.72 3.99
C GLU A 51 8.53 -3.14 3.01
N ALA A 52 8.13 -2.92 1.77
CA ALA A 52 8.99 -2.32 0.74
C ALA A 52 9.37 -0.89 1.10
N MET A 53 8.42 -0.08 1.60
CA MET A 53 8.71 1.27 2.09
C MET A 53 9.71 1.24 3.25
N ASN A 54 9.55 0.33 4.21
CA ASN A 54 10.48 0.17 5.33
C ASN A 54 11.90 -0.16 4.85
N ARG A 55 12.05 -1.04 3.85
CA ARG A 55 13.35 -1.37 3.26
C ARG A 55 13.98 -0.20 2.51
N ALA A 56 13.18 0.54 1.74
CA ALA A 56 13.64 1.74 1.04
C ALA A 56 14.19 2.79 2.03
N LEU A 57 13.45 3.08 3.11
CA LEU A 57 13.88 4.02 4.16
C LEU A 57 15.12 3.56 4.92
N ASN A 58 15.31 2.25 5.12
CA ASN A 58 16.53 1.73 5.74
C ASN A 58 17.78 1.91 4.86
N GLU A 59 17.61 1.90 3.54
CA GLU A 59 18.69 2.12 2.58
C GLU A 59 18.97 3.60 2.29
N ASP A 60 17.92 4.42 2.37
CA ASP A 60 17.93 5.88 2.19
C ASP A 60 16.93 6.55 3.14
N PRO A 61 17.38 6.91 4.36
CA PRO A 61 16.54 7.57 5.35
C PRO A 61 16.02 8.95 4.92
N ASP A 62 16.67 9.58 3.94
CA ASP A 62 16.33 10.91 3.43
C ASP A 62 15.35 10.85 2.24
N LEU A 63 14.83 9.66 1.90
CA LEU A 63 13.85 9.48 0.84
C LEU A 63 12.56 10.26 1.13
N GLU A 64 12.26 11.26 0.30
CA GLU A 64 11.09 12.12 0.44
C GLU A 64 9.85 11.47 -0.18
N ILE A 65 9.11 10.70 0.62
CA ILE A 65 7.76 10.20 0.32
C ILE A 65 6.81 10.68 1.41
N GLU A 66 5.68 11.28 1.04
CA GLU A 66 4.71 11.76 2.00
C GLU A 66 4.18 10.60 2.87
N ASN A 67 4.13 10.81 4.18
CA ASN A 67 3.63 9.82 5.14
C ASN A 67 4.39 8.47 5.12
N ALA A 68 5.62 8.39 4.60
CA ALA A 68 6.40 7.15 4.50
C ALA A 68 6.39 6.30 5.80
N ARG A 69 6.56 6.97 6.95
CA ARG A 69 6.50 6.29 8.26
C ARG A 69 5.12 5.71 8.57
N LYS A 70 4.04 6.43 8.27
CA LYS A 70 2.67 5.93 8.48
C LYS A 70 2.36 4.74 7.56
N ILE A 71 2.94 4.70 6.36
CA ILE A 71 2.81 3.55 5.44
C ILE A 71 3.40 2.29 6.10
N VAL A 72 4.59 2.41 6.69
CA VAL A 72 5.21 1.31 7.46
C VAL A 72 4.33 0.92 8.67
N ASP A 73 3.82 1.91 9.41
CA ASP A 73 2.98 1.65 10.58
C ASP A 73 1.63 1.01 10.21
N THR A 74 1.09 1.32 9.02
CA THR A 74 -0.14 0.70 8.49
C THR A 74 0.04 -0.79 8.29
N ARG A 75 1.18 -1.23 7.75
CA ARG A 75 1.52 -2.65 7.64
C ARG A 75 1.55 -3.34 9.01
N ASN A 76 2.07 -2.68 10.05
CA ASN A 76 2.06 -3.23 11.40
C ASN A 76 0.66 -3.35 11.97
N TRP A 77 -0.20 -2.36 11.71
CA TRP A 77 -1.61 -2.40 12.11
C TRP A 77 -2.37 -3.54 11.42
N VAL A 78 -2.19 -3.73 10.10
CA VAL A 78 -2.85 -4.82 9.35
C VAL A 78 -2.44 -6.21 9.85
N ILE A 79 -1.15 -6.43 10.10
CA ILE A 79 -0.63 -7.74 10.52
C ILE A 79 -0.99 -8.08 11.98
N HIS A 80 -0.88 -7.11 12.89
CA HIS A 80 -1.07 -7.36 14.32
C HIS A 80 -2.50 -7.10 14.81
N GLY A 81 -3.24 -6.24 14.13
CA GLY A 81 -4.62 -5.88 14.46
C GLY A 81 -5.64 -6.56 13.56
N TYR A 82 -5.36 -7.76 13.00
CA TYR A 82 -6.21 -8.45 12.02
C TYR A 82 -7.66 -8.70 12.50
N ASP A 83 -7.90 -8.66 13.81
CA ASP A 83 -9.23 -8.74 14.46
C ASP A 83 -9.94 -7.37 14.54
N LYS A 84 -9.21 -6.29 14.31
CA LYS A 84 -9.61 -4.87 14.41
C LYS A 84 -9.38 -4.09 13.11
N VAL A 85 -8.95 -4.74 12.02
CA VAL A 85 -8.84 -4.09 10.71
C VAL A 85 -10.25 -3.71 10.28
N ASP A 86 -10.46 -2.40 10.14
CA ASP A 86 -11.74 -1.82 9.75
C ASP A 86 -11.74 -1.56 8.23
N ASP A 87 -12.70 -2.17 7.53
CA ASP A 87 -12.88 -2.08 6.09
C ASP A 87 -13.00 -0.61 5.61
N VAL A 88 -13.61 0.26 6.42
CA VAL A 88 -13.76 1.69 6.10
C VAL A 88 -12.42 2.40 6.15
N ILE A 89 -11.55 2.05 7.10
CA ILE A 89 -10.20 2.62 7.21
C ILE A 89 -9.35 2.18 6.01
N ILE A 90 -9.33 0.89 5.69
CA ILE A 90 -8.61 0.36 4.53
C ILE A 90 -9.12 1.02 3.25
N TRP A 91 -10.44 1.11 3.07
CA TRP A 91 -11.02 1.80 1.92
C TRP A 91 -10.63 3.27 1.83
N GLY A 92 -10.57 3.96 2.97
CA GLY A 92 -10.08 5.34 3.06
C GLY A 92 -8.63 5.48 2.62
N ILE A 93 -7.77 4.55 3.01
CA ILE A 93 -6.36 4.50 2.57
C ILE A 93 -6.27 4.34 1.06
N ILE A 94 -6.97 3.35 0.51
CA ILE A 94 -7.01 3.06 -0.93
C ILE A 94 -7.53 4.26 -1.73
N SER A 95 -8.58 4.90 -1.25
CA SER A 95 -9.27 5.96 -1.99
C SER A 95 -8.56 7.31 -1.91
N LYS A 96 -7.87 7.61 -0.79
CA LYS A 96 -7.32 8.94 -0.52
C LYS A 96 -5.80 9.01 -0.56
N HIS A 97 -5.11 7.97 -0.09
CA HIS A 97 -3.66 8.01 0.11
C HIS A 97 -2.91 7.23 -0.96
N LEU A 98 -3.46 6.10 -1.40
CA LEU A 98 -2.84 5.25 -2.42
C LEU A 98 -2.62 5.95 -3.78
N PRO A 99 -3.52 6.82 -4.28
CA PRO A 99 -3.29 7.55 -5.52
C PRO A 99 -2.08 8.47 -5.42
N LYS A 100 -1.94 9.18 -4.28
CA LYS A 100 -0.82 10.08 -4.05
C LYS A 100 0.50 9.32 -3.96
N LEU A 101 0.52 8.23 -3.20
CA LEU A 101 1.69 7.37 -3.12
C LEU A 101 2.11 6.87 -4.50
N LYS A 102 1.16 6.47 -5.36
CA LYS A 102 1.46 6.03 -6.73
C LYS A 102 2.20 7.10 -7.53
N GLU A 103 1.70 8.34 -7.49
CA GLU A 103 2.35 9.46 -8.18
C GLU A 103 3.79 9.69 -7.70
N GLU A 104 4.00 9.65 -6.38
CA GLU A 104 5.33 9.83 -5.80
C GLU A 104 6.29 8.71 -6.22
N ILE A 105 5.84 7.46 -6.12
CA ILE A 105 6.64 6.29 -6.52
C ILE A 105 6.99 6.35 -8.02
N GLU A 106 6.05 6.71 -8.87
CA GLU A 106 6.28 6.85 -10.32
C GLU A 106 7.26 7.99 -10.64
N ALA A 107 7.32 9.05 -9.83
CA ALA A 107 8.31 10.12 -10.02
C ALA A 107 9.76 9.69 -9.71
N TYR A 108 9.96 8.62 -8.93
CA TYR A 108 11.28 8.11 -8.56
C TYR A 108 11.79 6.96 -9.47
N LEU A 109 10.91 6.35 -10.28
CA LEU A 109 11.23 5.18 -11.11
C LEU A 109 11.80 5.58 -12.47
#